data_AF-A0A1L8G5B4-F1
#
_entry.id   AF-A0A1L8G5B4-F1
#
_cell.length_a   1.000
_cell.length_b   1.000
_cell.length_c   1.000
_cell.angle_alpha   90.00
_cell.angle_beta   90.00
_cell.angle_gamma   90.00
#
_symmetry.space_group_name_H-M   'P 1'
#
loop_
_entity.id
_entity.type
_entity.pdbx_description
1 polymer ?
#
loop_
_entity_poly.entity_id
_entity_poly.type
_entity_poly.pdbx_seq_one_letter_code
_entity_poly.pdbx_strand_id
1 'polypeptide(L)'
;MALSWNLLLLIGLVFAISISQASGDYDCCTSYRHKKIPQKIIKGFYIQKSSEVCDLDAIVFEVVYKSPENRKVSIKSRLCADPKETWVQSHIEELKNKALKMNIQKKAQRWKWIKKQNKIWN
;
A
#
# COMPACT_ATOMS: atom_id res chain seq x y z
N MET A 1 -48.69 7.39 -19.36
CA MET A 1 -47.41 7.44 -20.11
C MET A 1 -46.33 8.32 -19.46
N ALA A 2 -46.67 9.25 -18.56
CA ALA A 2 -45.67 10.11 -17.88
C ALA A 2 -44.97 9.45 -16.67
N LEU A 3 -45.61 8.48 -16.02
CA LEU A 3 -45.03 7.78 -14.85
C LEU A 3 -43.83 6.91 -15.21
N SER A 4 -43.83 6.31 -16.42
CA SER A 4 -42.71 5.50 -16.91
C SER A 4 -41.48 6.34 -17.25
N TRP A 5 -41.67 7.56 -17.76
CA TRP A 5 -40.57 8.47 -18.09
C TRP A 5 -39.86 8.99 -16.84
N ASN A 6 -40.64 9.34 -15.80
CA ASN A 6 -40.08 9.74 -14.50
C ASN A 6 -39.30 8.60 -13.83
N LEU A 7 -39.77 7.36 -13.96
CA LEU A 7 -39.07 6.20 -13.42
C LEU A 7 -37.73 5.96 -14.15
N LEU A 8 -37.70 6.09 -15.47
CA LEU A 8 -36.48 5.97 -16.27
C LEU A 8 -35.47 7.08 -15.96
N LEU A 9 -35.95 8.32 -15.74
CA LEU A 9 -35.10 9.45 -15.33
C LEU A 9 -34.48 9.23 -13.94
N LEU A 10 -35.26 8.72 -12.98
CA LEU A 10 -34.76 8.41 -11.64
C LEU A 10 -33.73 7.28 -11.65
N ILE A 11 -33.96 6.23 -12.44
CA ILE A 11 -32.99 5.13 -12.62
C ILE A 11 -31.71 5.66 -13.28
N GLY A 12 -31.83 6.50 -14.31
CA GLY A 12 -30.67 7.14 -14.94
C GLY A 12 -29.86 8.02 -13.99
N LEU A 13 -30.53 8.78 -13.11
CA LEU A 13 -29.88 9.61 -12.08
C LEU A 13 -29.13 8.76 -11.04
N VAL A 14 -29.73 7.67 -10.58
CA VAL A 14 -29.08 6.74 -9.63
C VAL A 14 -27.85 6.06 -10.26
N PHE A 15 -27.92 5.68 -11.53
CA PHE A 15 -26.77 5.16 -12.27
C PHE A 15 -25.65 6.20 -12.40
N ALA A 16 -25.97 7.47 -12.68
CA ALA A 16 -24.99 8.54 -12.76
C ALA A 16 -24.27 8.80 -11.41
N ILE A 17 -24.99 8.73 -10.29
CA ILE A 17 -24.40 8.85 -8.94
C ILE A 17 -23.50 7.66 -8.62
N SER A 18 -23.87 6.45 -9.07
CA SER A 18 -23.10 5.21 -8.83
C SER A 18 -21.76 5.17 -9.60
N ILE A 19 -21.66 5.91 -10.70
CA ILE A 19 -20.43 6.04 -11.50
C ILE A 19 -19.44 7.03 -10.86
N SER A 20 -19.88 7.85 -9.89
CA SER A 20 -19.01 8.76 -9.13
C SER A 20 -18.28 8.08 -7.97
N GLN A 21 -17.97 6.79 -8.10
CA GLN A 21 -16.88 6.21 -7.33
C GLN A 21 -15.61 6.59 -8.06
N ALA A 22 -15.11 7.79 -7.74
CA ALA A 22 -13.78 8.24 -8.14
C ALA A 22 -12.78 7.18 -7.67
N SER A 23 -12.44 6.28 -8.58
CA SER A 23 -11.35 5.31 -8.48
C SER A 23 -10.03 6.08 -8.63
N GLY A 24 -9.78 6.97 -7.68
CA GLY A 24 -8.56 7.71 -7.50
C GLY A 24 -7.88 7.21 -6.23
N ASP A 25 -6.68 6.70 -6.39
CA ASP A 25 -5.80 6.10 -5.39
C ASP A 25 -5.24 7.12 -4.37
N TYR A 26 -6.10 7.98 -3.80
CA TYR A 26 -5.74 9.00 -2.84
C TYR A 26 -6.79 9.12 -1.72
N ASP A 27 -7.12 8.03 -1.04
CA ASP A 27 -7.63 8.16 0.32
C ASP A 27 -6.48 8.74 1.17
N CYS A 28 -6.44 10.08 1.27
CA CYS A 28 -5.49 10.78 2.11
C CYS A 28 -5.65 10.28 3.56
N CYS A 29 -4.53 10.16 4.27
CA CYS A 29 -4.59 9.96 5.71
C CYS A 29 -5.32 11.13 6.38
N THR A 30 -6.41 10.83 7.08
CA THR A 30 -7.15 11.79 7.90
C THR A 30 -6.76 11.75 9.38
N SER A 31 -6.15 10.64 9.83
CA SER A 31 -5.70 10.46 11.21
C SER A 31 -4.55 9.45 11.30
N TYR A 32 -3.80 9.51 12.40
CA TYR A 32 -2.72 8.57 12.69
C TYR A 32 -3.19 7.37 13.50
N ARG A 33 -2.54 6.23 13.26
CA ARG A 33 -2.67 5.06 14.12
C ARG A 33 -1.79 5.22 15.37
N HIS A 34 -2.45 5.44 16.50
CA HIS A 34 -1.80 5.60 17.81
C HIS A 34 -1.11 4.32 18.32
N LYS A 35 -1.58 3.13 17.89
CA LYS A 35 -0.99 1.86 18.32
C LYS A 35 0.14 1.45 17.38
N LYS A 36 1.29 1.10 17.96
CA LYS A 36 2.44 0.54 17.24
C LYS A 36 2.01 -0.67 16.40
N ILE A 37 2.32 -0.60 15.11
CA ILE A 37 1.99 -1.67 14.15
C ILE A 37 3.04 -2.78 14.29
N PRO A 38 2.66 -4.07 14.35
CA PRO A 38 3.64 -5.15 14.38
C PRO A 38 4.45 -5.19 13.07
N GLN A 39 5.77 -5.18 13.17
CA GLN A 39 6.63 -5.12 11.98
C GLN A 39 6.43 -6.29 11.00
N LYS A 40 6.11 -7.48 11.53
CA LYS A 40 5.96 -8.72 10.74
C LYS A 40 4.87 -8.63 9.66
N ILE A 41 3.85 -7.80 9.89
CA ILE A 41 2.73 -7.62 8.96
C ILE A 41 2.99 -6.50 7.94
N ILE A 42 4.00 -5.66 8.14
CA ILE A 42 4.34 -4.57 7.23
C ILE A 42 5.11 -5.12 6.03
N LYS A 43 4.64 -4.78 4.82
CA LYS A 43 5.24 -5.20 3.56
C LYS A 43 5.98 -4.08 2.85
N GLY A 44 5.53 -2.85 3.06
CA GLY A 44 6.10 -1.66 2.46
C GLY A 44 5.61 -0.42 3.18
N PHE A 45 6.12 0.72 2.74
CA PHE A 45 5.62 2.02 3.17
C PHE A 45 5.81 3.03 2.03
N TYR A 46 5.01 4.09 2.07
CA TYR A 46 5.23 5.28 1.26
C TYR A 46 5.03 6.53 2.11
N ILE A 47 5.55 7.65 1.61
CA ILE A 47 5.46 8.95 2.27
C ILE A 47 4.30 9.70 1.63
N GLN A 48 3.32 10.07 2.44
CA GLN A 48 2.30 11.06 2.08
C GLN A 48 2.77 12.43 2.57
N LYS A 49 2.77 13.41 1.67
CA LYS A 49 3.04 14.80 2.00
C LYS A 49 1.73 15.57 2.05
N SER A 50 1.65 16.59 2.90
CA SER A 50 0.57 17.55 2.84
C SER A 50 0.66 18.36 1.54
N SER A 51 -0.43 18.48 0.82
CA SER A 51 -0.60 19.25 -0.41
C SER A 51 -2.00 19.90 -0.41
N GLU A 52 -2.38 20.63 -1.46
CA GLU A 52 -3.74 21.20 -1.58
C GLU A 52 -4.86 20.13 -1.52
N VAL A 53 -4.52 18.85 -1.69
CA VAL A 53 -5.46 17.72 -1.65
C VAL A 53 -5.41 16.94 -0.34
N CYS A 54 -4.26 16.86 0.34
CA CYS A 54 -4.11 16.16 1.61
C CYS A 54 -3.57 17.11 2.68
N ASP A 55 -4.23 17.25 3.82
CA ASP A 55 -3.79 18.17 4.88
C ASP A 55 -2.80 17.57 5.89
N LEU A 56 -2.46 16.28 5.74
CA LEU A 56 -1.70 15.52 6.73
C LEU A 56 -0.43 14.90 6.12
N ASP A 57 0.73 15.26 6.66
CA ASP A 57 1.97 14.52 6.44
C ASP A 57 1.90 13.18 7.16
N ALA A 58 2.10 12.07 6.45
CA ALA A 58 1.99 10.75 7.05
C ALA A 58 2.95 9.73 6.43
N ILE A 59 3.37 8.76 7.24
CA ILE A 59 3.96 7.52 6.73
C ILE A 59 2.84 6.51 6.59
N VAL A 60 2.60 6.03 5.38
CA VAL A 60 1.55 5.03 5.13
C VAL A 60 2.20 3.66 5.03
N PHE A 61 1.90 2.80 5.99
CA PHE A 61 2.36 1.42 5.98
C PHE A 61 1.38 0.52 5.23
N GLU A 62 1.90 -0.24 4.27
CA GLU A 62 1.17 -1.30 3.61
C GLU A 62 1.26 -2.57 4.46
N VAL A 63 0.15 -2.98 5.06
CA VAL A 63 0.09 -4.15 5.93
C VAL A 63 -0.67 -5.29 5.27
N VAL A 64 -0.20 -6.51 5.55
CA VAL A 64 -0.87 -7.74 5.14
C VAL A 64 -0.99 -8.67 6.32
N TYR A 65 -2.22 -9.02 6.68
CA TYR A 65 -2.54 -9.96 7.75
C TYR A 65 -3.51 -11.03 7.26
N LYS A 66 -3.64 -12.13 8.01
CA LYS A 66 -4.55 -13.23 7.66
C LYS A 66 -5.96 -12.93 8.12
N SER A 67 -6.96 -13.33 7.33
CA SER A 67 -8.35 -13.21 7.77
C SER A 67 -8.57 -14.06 9.02
N PRO A 68 -9.27 -13.52 10.05
CA PRO A 68 -9.61 -14.27 11.25
C PRO A 68 -10.55 -15.45 10.94
N GLU A 69 -11.40 -15.33 9.92
CA GLU A 69 -12.34 -16.37 9.50
C GLU A 69 -11.67 -17.45 8.63
N ASN A 70 -10.71 -17.05 7.79
CA ASN A 70 -10.02 -17.98 6.88
C ASN A 70 -8.53 -17.67 6.74
N ARG A 71 -7.66 -18.49 7.36
CA ARG A 71 -6.20 -18.33 7.32
C ARG A 71 -5.55 -18.43 5.94
N LYS A 72 -6.26 -18.97 4.94
CA LYS A 72 -5.80 -18.97 3.54
C LYS A 72 -5.96 -17.59 2.90
N VAL A 73 -6.95 -16.81 3.34
CA VAL A 73 -7.22 -15.45 2.86
C VAL A 73 -6.30 -14.45 3.55
N SER A 74 -5.75 -13.52 2.77
CA SER A 74 -4.90 -12.43 3.27
C SER A 74 -5.57 -11.10 2.96
N ILE A 75 -5.65 -10.23 3.96
CA ILE A 75 -6.23 -8.91 3.87
C ILE A 75 -5.09 -7.90 3.74
N LYS A 76 -5.21 -7.01 2.75
CA LYS A 76 -4.30 -5.87 2.57
C LYS A 76 -4.97 -4.63 3.15
N SER A 77 -4.22 -3.83 3.89
CA SER A 77 -4.70 -2.57 4.45
C SER A 77 -3.59 -1.53 4.45
N ARG A 78 -3.98 -0.26 4.44
CA ARG A 78 -3.09 0.89 4.54
C ARG A 78 -3.28 1.50 5.92
N LEU A 79 -2.20 1.67 6.67
CA LEU A 79 -2.23 2.25 8.01
C LEU A 79 -1.34 3.49 8.07
N CYS A 80 -1.95 4.63 8.34
CA CYS A 80 -1.28 5.91 8.51
C CYS A 80 -0.59 5.98 9.87
N ALA A 81 0.64 6.47 9.90
CA ALA A 81 1.44 6.64 11.11
C ALA A 81 2.12 8.01 11.12
N ASP A 82 2.28 8.57 12.32
CA ASP A 82 2.92 9.87 12.51
C ASP A 82 4.44 9.73 12.27
N PRO A 83 5.04 10.49 11.34
CA PRO A 83 6.48 10.48 11.12
C PRO A 83 7.31 10.86 12.36
N LYS A 84 6.72 11.54 13.35
CA LYS A 84 7.41 11.97 14.59
C LYS A 84 7.58 10.85 15.60
N GLU A 85 6.85 9.75 15.46
CA GLU A 85 6.92 8.61 16.37
C GLU A 85 8.22 7.80 16.19
N THR A 86 8.91 7.51 17.29
CA THR A 86 10.20 6.80 17.25
C THR A 86 10.07 5.38 16.69
N TRP A 87 8.94 4.71 16.96
CA TRP A 87 8.68 3.37 16.44
C TRP A 87 8.47 3.38 14.92
N VAL A 88 7.94 4.47 14.35
CA VAL A 88 7.74 4.61 12.90
C VAL A 88 9.09 4.68 12.20
N GLN A 89 10.01 5.49 12.73
CA GLN A 89 11.37 5.61 12.20
C GLN A 89 12.13 4.28 12.27
N SER A 90 12.03 3.58 13.39
CA SER A 90 12.63 2.24 13.54
C SER A 90 12.11 1.25 12.50
N HIS A 91 10.80 1.26 12.22
CA HIS A 91 10.20 0.38 11.21
C HIS A 91 10.66 0.71 9.80
N ILE A 92 10.75 2.00 9.46
CA ILE A 92 11.27 2.47 8.17
C ILE A 92 12.72 1.98 7.96
N GLU A 93 13.56 2.11 8.99
CA GLU A 93 14.96 1.69 8.91
C GLU A 93 15.09 0.19 8.65
N GLU A 94 14.33 -0.64 9.35
CA GLU A 94 14.36 -2.08 9.12
C GLU A 94 13.86 -2.46 7.71
N LEU A 95 12.84 -1.76 7.19
CA LEU A 95 12.38 -1.96 5.81
C LEU A 95 13.46 -1.59 4.78
N LYS A 96 14.15 -0.45 4.99
CA LYS A 96 15.30 -0.05 4.15
C LYS A 96 16.42 -1.08 4.20
N ASN A 97 16.78 -1.56 5.39
CA ASN A 97 17.81 -2.57 5.59
C ASN A 97 17.46 -3.89 4.90
N LYS A 98 16.18 -4.31 4.98
CA LYS A 98 15.69 -5.49 4.27
C LYS A 98 15.81 -5.34 2.76
N ALA A 99 15.42 -4.19 2.21
CA ALA A 99 15.55 -3.90 0.78
C ALA A 99 17.02 -3.91 0.32
N LEU A 100 17.92 -3.32 1.11
CA LEU A 100 19.37 -3.33 0.83
C LEU A 100 19.93 -4.76 0.80
N LYS A 101 19.59 -5.58 1.80
CA LYS A 101 20.00 -7.00 1.85
C LYS A 101 19.53 -7.76 0.61
N MET A 102 18.28 -7.56 0.19
CA MET A 102 17.73 -8.19 -1.02
C MET A 102 18.49 -7.76 -2.28
N ASN A 103 18.87 -6.48 -2.40
CA ASN A 103 19.65 -5.99 -3.54
C ASN A 103 21.05 -6.63 -3.58
N ILE A 104 21.74 -6.67 -2.43
CA ILE A 104 23.07 -7.31 -2.32
C ILE A 104 22.99 -8.80 -2.69
N GLN A 105 21.97 -9.51 -2.20
CA GLN A 105 21.75 -10.92 -2.54
C GLN A 105 21.52 -11.14 -4.03
N LYS A 106 20.67 -10.32 -4.67
CA LYS A 106 20.44 -10.37 -6.12
C LYS A 106 21.74 -10.15 -6.91
N LYS A 107 22.56 -9.17 -6.52
CA LYS A 107 23.87 -8.93 -7.13
C LYS A 107 24.80 -10.14 -6.97
N ALA A 108 24.88 -10.71 -5.76
CA ALA A 108 25.70 -11.89 -5.51
C ALA A 108 25.25 -13.10 -6.35
N GLN A 109 23.93 -13.31 -6.49
CA GLN A 109 23.37 -14.36 -7.36
C GLN A 109 23.72 -14.12 -8.83
N ARG A 110 23.59 -12.88 -9.32
CA ARG A 110 23.98 -12.49 -10.68
C ARG A 110 25.47 -12.75 -10.94
N TRP A 111 26.35 -12.37 -10.01
CA TRP A 111 27.80 -12.62 -10.11
C TRP A 111 28.13 -14.11 -10.17
N LYS A 112 27.46 -14.95 -9.37
CA LYS A 112 27.62 -16.41 -9.44
C LYS A 112 27.24 -16.95 -10.82
N TRP A 113 26.17 -16.42 -11.41
CA TRP A 113 25.70 -16.82 -12.74
C TRP A 113 26.70 -16.43 -13.83
N ILE A 114 27.21 -15.18 -13.81
CA ILE A 114 28.24 -14.70 -14.75
C ILE A 114 29.52 -15.54 -14.66
N LYS A 115 30.01 -15.83 -13.44
CA LYS A 115 31.20 -16.69 -13.26
C LYS A 115 30.98 -18.10 -13.81
N LYS A 116 29.79 -18.68 -13.59
CA LYS A 116 29.43 -19.98 -14.15
C LYS A 116 29.44 -19.94 -15.69
N GLN A 117 28.86 -18.88 -16.28
CA GLN A 117 28.82 -18.72 -17.73
C GLN A 117 30.24 -18.59 -18.29
N ASN A 118 31.09 -17.71 -17.75
CA ASN A 118 32.47 -17.55 -18.23
C ASN A 118 33.30 -18.85 -18.13
N LYS A 119 33.03 -19.70 -17.13
CA LYS A 119 33.66 -21.03 -17.01
C LYS A 119 33.17 -22.06 -18.04
N ILE A 120 31.97 -21.87 -18.61
CA ILE A 120 31.44 -22.75 -19.66
C ILE A 120 32.08 -22.42 -21.02
N TRP A 121 32.43 -21.16 -21.24
CA TRP A 121 32.99 -20.66 -22.51
C TRP A 121 34.53 -20.63 -22.56
N ASN A 122 35.21 -21.13 -21.53
CA ASN A 122 36.67 -21.11 -21.37
C ASN A 122 37.17 -22.48 -20.94
#